data_AF-A0A3N6GND2-F1
#
_entry.id   AF-A0A3N6GND2-F1
#
_cell.length_a   1.000
_cell.length_b   1.000
_cell.length_c   1.000
_cell.angle_alpha   90.00
_cell.angle_beta   90.00
_cell.angle_gamma   90.00
#
_symmetry.space_group_name_H-M   'P 1'
#
loop_
_entity.id
_entity.type
_entity.pdbx_description
1 polymer ?
#
loop_
_entity_poly.entity_id
_entity_poly.type
_entity_poly.pdbx_seq_one_letter_code
_entity_poly.pdbx_strand_id
1 'polypeptide(L)'
;MGALPQATSGKSQAFGPPPVLFCPPPSMPGRLLRRGGGVPDVYGIMLDAELSRAFDVWSGYLNARTGEDPQVRARLRDTLLSARTAAAEGESARARALVAEMYDDARDAGLPWAPVSSGPRAADREARDYAKDELRQVLSVALREDLDSVAIYLRVTRRRLGAASGLDAATREDILYVSARAGMALDLGHLPAARRELERLEGIARRCGVER
;
A
#
# COMPACT_ATOMS: atom_id res chain seq x y z
N MET A 1 -0.79 -62.18 -55.24
CA MET A 1 -0.45 -60.75 -55.39
C MET A 1 -1.38 -60.00 -54.44
N GLY A 2 -1.05 -59.78 -53.15
CA GLY A 2 0.11 -59.04 -52.63
C GLY A 2 -0.16 -57.55 -52.88
N ALA A 3 -0.42 -56.66 -51.93
CA ALA A 3 0.12 -56.53 -50.58
C ALA A 3 -0.75 -55.60 -49.70
N LEU A 4 -0.93 -55.95 -48.41
CA LEU A 4 -0.75 -55.01 -47.29
C LEU A 4 0.77 -54.90 -47.03
N PRO A 5 1.35 -53.88 -46.34
CA PRO A 5 0.75 -52.94 -45.39
C PRO A 5 1.30 -51.48 -45.58
N GLN A 6 0.94 -50.54 -44.69
CA GLN A 6 1.92 -49.89 -43.80
C GLN A 6 1.22 -48.93 -42.84
N ALA A 7 1.39 -49.22 -41.56
CA ALA A 7 1.10 -48.34 -40.45
C ALA A 7 2.16 -47.24 -40.38
N THR A 8 1.75 -45.98 -40.43
CA THR A 8 2.61 -44.85 -40.09
C THR A 8 2.31 -44.41 -38.66
N SER A 9 3.25 -44.77 -37.79
CA SER A 9 3.49 -44.17 -36.49
C SER A 9 3.76 -42.67 -36.66
N GLY A 10 2.95 -41.84 -36.02
CA GLY A 10 3.01 -40.38 -36.13
C GLY A 10 2.72 -39.70 -34.80
N LYS A 11 3.72 -39.70 -33.91
CA LYS A 11 4.02 -38.71 -32.86
C LYS A 11 2.83 -38.06 -32.15
N SER A 12 2.60 -38.50 -30.90
CA SER A 12 1.96 -37.67 -29.87
C SER A 12 2.69 -36.32 -29.75
N GLN A 13 2.09 -35.27 -30.30
CA GLN A 13 2.43 -33.91 -29.92
C GLN A 13 1.77 -33.64 -28.57
N ALA A 14 2.61 -33.54 -27.54
CA ALA A 14 2.22 -32.96 -26.27
C ALA A 14 1.77 -31.51 -26.53
N PHE A 15 0.45 -31.28 -26.49
CA PHE A 15 -0.09 -29.93 -26.34
C PHE A 15 0.28 -29.47 -24.92
N GLY A 16 1.36 -28.70 -24.82
CA GLY A 16 1.64 -27.89 -23.64
C GLY A 16 0.47 -26.93 -23.38
N PRO A 17 0.22 -26.53 -22.13
CA PRO A 17 -0.80 -25.54 -21.84
C PRO A 17 -0.50 -24.25 -22.61
N PRO A 18 -1.52 -23.53 -23.11
CA PRO A 18 -1.31 -22.27 -23.81
C PRO A 18 -0.57 -21.29 -22.91
N PRO A 19 0.26 -20.38 -23.48
CA PRO A 19 0.91 -19.35 -22.70
C PRO A 19 -0.15 -18.53 -21.97
N VAL A 20 0.07 -18.35 -20.67
CA VAL A 20 -0.75 -17.47 -19.83
C VAL A 20 -0.63 -16.08 -20.44
N LEU A 21 -1.68 -15.66 -21.15
CA LEU A 21 -1.85 -14.27 -21.56
C LEU A 21 -1.83 -13.47 -20.26
N PHE A 22 -0.70 -12.80 -20.03
CA PHE A 22 -0.58 -11.77 -19.01
C PHE A 22 -1.52 -10.65 -19.46
N CYS A 23 -2.79 -10.73 -19.05
CA CYS A 23 -3.67 -9.58 -19.13
C CYS A 23 -3.01 -8.49 -18.27
N PRO A 24 -2.55 -7.37 -18.85
CA PRO A 24 -2.23 -6.23 -18.03
C PRO A 24 -3.48 -5.89 -17.21
N PRO A 25 -3.34 -5.44 -15.95
CA PRO A 25 -4.48 -4.94 -15.22
C PRO A 25 -5.18 -3.89 -16.07
N PRO A 26 -6.53 -3.83 -16.06
CA PRO A 26 -7.21 -2.73 -16.72
C PRO A 26 -6.61 -1.44 -16.17
N SER A 27 -6.01 -0.64 -17.05
CA SER A 27 -5.59 0.71 -16.71
C SER A 27 -6.80 1.37 -16.05
N MET A 28 -6.68 1.63 -14.75
CA MET A 28 -7.67 2.39 -14.01
C MET A 28 -7.97 3.62 -14.88
N PRO A 29 -9.24 3.87 -15.26
CA PRO A 29 -9.56 5.06 -16.00
C PRO A 29 -9.08 6.23 -15.15
N GLY A 30 -8.06 6.92 -15.65
CA GLY A 30 -7.47 8.07 -14.98
C GLY A 30 -8.60 8.98 -14.57
N ARG A 31 -8.84 9.09 -13.25
CA ARG A 31 -9.68 10.15 -12.72
C ARG A 31 -9.04 11.42 -13.21
N LEU A 32 -9.75 12.05 -14.13
CA LEU A 32 -9.53 13.41 -14.57
C LEU A 32 -9.15 14.22 -13.35
N LEU A 33 -7.86 14.56 -13.28
CA LEU A 33 -7.35 15.64 -12.45
C LEU A 33 -8.35 16.77 -12.60
N ARG A 34 -9.13 17.02 -11.54
CA ARG A 34 -10.01 18.18 -11.47
C ARG A 34 -9.13 19.37 -11.77
N ARG A 35 -9.26 19.91 -12.99
CA ARG A 35 -8.51 21.05 -13.49
C ARG A 35 -9.08 22.31 -12.82
N GLY A 36 -8.80 22.43 -11.53
CA GLY A 36 -8.97 23.63 -10.73
C GLY A 36 -7.69 23.75 -9.90
N GLY A 37 -7.07 24.93 -9.90
CA GLY A 37 -5.81 25.21 -9.18
C GLY A 37 -5.98 25.16 -7.65
N GLY A 38 -6.43 24.03 -7.12
CA GLY A 38 -6.46 23.70 -5.71
C GLY A 38 -5.26 22.84 -5.34
N VAL A 39 -4.89 22.86 -4.06
CA VAL A 39 -3.89 21.97 -3.49
C VAL A 39 -4.28 20.52 -3.84
N PRO A 40 -3.35 19.68 -4.34
CA PRO A 40 -3.65 18.28 -4.63
C PRO A 40 -4.25 17.59 -3.40
N ASP A 41 -5.26 16.75 -3.60
CA ASP A 41 -5.87 15.97 -2.52
C ASP A 41 -4.96 14.81 -2.13
N VAL A 42 -3.89 15.15 -1.40
CA VAL A 42 -2.87 14.20 -0.95
C VAL A 42 -3.50 13.13 -0.04
N TYR A 43 -4.52 13.49 0.74
CA TYR A 43 -5.25 12.55 1.57
C TYR A 43 -6.00 11.52 0.73
N GLY A 44 -6.70 11.96 -0.32
CA GLY A 44 -7.33 11.08 -1.31
C GLY A 44 -6.32 10.11 -1.95
N ILE A 45 -5.14 10.60 -2.33
CA ILE A 45 -4.06 9.76 -2.91
C ILE A 45 -3.60 8.68 -1.92
N MET A 46 -3.39 9.04 -0.65
CA MET A 46 -3.00 8.08 0.39
C MET A 46 -4.07 7.00 0.61
N LEU A 47 -5.33 7.42 0.61
CA LEU A 47 -6.49 6.54 0.75
C LEU A 47 -6.66 5.58 -0.43
N ASP A 48 -6.37 6.05 -1.65
CA ASP A 48 -6.40 5.23 -2.86
C ASP A 48 -5.19 4.28 -2.93
N ALA A 49 -4.03 4.70 -2.41
CA ALA A 49 -2.84 3.87 -2.30
C ALA A 49 -3.03 2.68 -1.34
N GLU A 50 -3.70 2.90 -0.21
CA GLU A 50 -4.07 1.84 0.73
C GLU A 50 -4.94 0.76 0.06
N LEU A 51 -5.99 1.19 -0.68
CA LEU A 51 -6.87 0.28 -1.41
C LEU A 51 -6.15 -0.44 -2.54
N SER A 52 -5.31 0.26 -3.31
CA SER A 52 -4.54 -0.31 -4.41
C SER A 52 -3.60 -1.41 -3.91
N ARG A 53 -2.88 -1.15 -2.80
CA ARG A 53 -2.05 -2.16 -2.13
C ARG A 53 -2.87 -3.38 -1.73
N ALA A 54 -4.03 -3.18 -1.10
CA ALA A 54 -4.87 -4.29 -0.67
C ALA A 54 -5.34 -5.12 -1.86
N PHE A 55 -5.74 -4.48 -2.96
CA PHE A 55 -6.17 -5.16 -4.17
C PHE A 55 -5.06 -5.99 -4.82
N ASP A 56 -3.83 -5.48 -4.85
CA ASP A 56 -2.68 -6.21 -5.41
C ASP A 56 -2.34 -7.44 -4.58
N VAL A 57 -2.26 -7.29 -3.26
CA VAL A 57 -1.97 -8.39 -2.33
C VAL A 57 -3.04 -9.48 -2.44
N TRP A 58 -4.32 -9.11 -2.39
CA TRP A 58 -5.42 -10.06 -2.52
C TRP A 58 -5.48 -10.72 -3.90
N SER A 59 -5.21 -9.97 -4.97
CA SER A 59 -5.15 -10.54 -6.32
C SER A 59 -4.02 -11.56 -6.46
N GLY A 60 -2.83 -11.24 -5.95
CA GLY A 60 -1.70 -12.16 -5.94
C GLY A 60 -2.03 -13.46 -5.22
N TYR A 61 -2.61 -13.36 -4.02
CA TYR A 61 -3.07 -14.51 -3.26
C TYR A 61 -4.16 -15.33 -4.00
N LEU A 62 -5.19 -14.68 -4.54
CA LEU A 62 -6.31 -15.36 -5.20
C LEU A 62 -5.91 -16.00 -6.55
N ASN A 63 -4.84 -15.51 -7.18
CA ASN A 63 -4.27 -16.10 -8.39
C ASN A 63 -3.27 -17.24 -8.11
N ALA A 64 -2.69 -17.29 -6.91
CA ALA A 64 -1.81 -18.37 -6.50
C ALA A 64 -2.55 -19.71 -6.37
N ARG A 65 -1.86 -20.82 -6.65
CA ARG A 65 -2.36 -22.18 -6.44
C ARG A 65 -2.02 -22.64 -5.01
N THR A 66 -2.94 -22.40 -4.08
CA THR A 66 -2.75 -22.73 -2.66
C THR A 66 -3.35 -24.09 -2.26
N GLY A 67 -4.24 -24.66 -3.09
CA GLY A 67 -4.94 -25.91 -2.78
C GLY A 67 -6.05 -25.77 -1.73
N GLU A 68 -6.39 -24.55 -1.32
CA GLU A 68 -7.46 -24.26 -0.36
C GLU A 68 -8.85 -24.36 -1.02
N ASP A 69 -9.90 -24.31 -0.18
CA ASP A 69 -11.30 -24.46 -0.60
C ASP A 69 -11.66 -23.53 -1.80
N PRO A 70 -11.98 -24.10 -2.97
CA PRO A 70 -12.38 -23.34 -4.14
C PRO A 70 -13.61 -22.46 -3.93
N GLN A 71 -14.55 -22.87 -3.06
CA GLN A 71 -15.78 -22.11 -2.81
C GLN A 71 -15.50 -20.86 -1.97
N VAL A 72 -14.70 -20.98 -0.91
CA VAL A 72 -14.26 -19.82 -0.11
C VAL A 72 -13.49 -18.85 -1.01
N ARG A 73 -12.57 -19.36 -1.83
CA ARG A 73 -11.79 -18.53 -2.77
C ARG A 73 -12.64 -17.86 -3.84
N ALA A 74 -13.72 -18.50 -4.31
CA ALA A 74 -14.66 -17.88 -5.24
C ALA A 74 -15.38 -16.69 -4.59
N ARG A 75 -15.89 -16.86 -3.36
CA ARG A 75 -16.51 -15.75 -2.60
C ARG A 75 -15.55 -14.58 -2.39
N LEU A 76 -14.31 -14.85 -1.99
CA LEU A 76 -13.28 -13.81 -1.84
C LEU A 76 -12.99 -13.08 -3.16
N ARG A 77 -13.06 -13.75 -4.32
CA ARG A 77 -12.94 -13.08 -5.63
C ARG A 77 -14.12 -12.16 -5.91
N ASP A 78 -15.33 -12.58 -5.58
CA ASP A 78 -16.54 -11.77 -5.76
C ASP A 78 -16.52 -10.54 -4.84
N THR A 79 -16.07 -10.69 -3.59
CA THR A 79 -15.87 -9.57 -2.66
C THR A 79 -14.79 -8.62 -3.17
N LEU A 80 -13.66 -9.13 -3.67
CA LEU A 80 -12.59 -8.30 -4.25
C LEU A 80 -13.06 -7.52 -5.47
N LEU A 81 -13.84 -8.16 -6.35
CA LEU A 81 -14.44 -7.49 -7.51
C LEU A 81 -15.39 -6.38 -7.06
N SER A 82 -16.25 -6.66 -6.08
CA SER A 82 -17.17 -5.68 -5.50
C SER A 82 -16.42 -4.48 -4.89
N ALA A 83 -15.31 -4.74 -4.20
CA ALA A 83 -14.48 -3.70 -3.60
C ALA A 83 -13.85 -2.79 -4.66
N ARG A 84 -13.37 -3.38 -5.77
CA ARG A 84 -12.83 -2.63 -6.91
C ARG A 84 -13.89 -1.77 -7.59
N THR A 85 -15.09 -2.30 -7.80
CA THR A 85 -16.20 -1.54 -8.36
C THR A 85 -16.56 -0.34 -7.48
N ALA A 86 -16.71 -0.56 -6.17
CA ALA A 86 -16.98 0.51 -5.21
C ALA A 86 -15.87 1.60 -5.25
N ALA A 87 -14.60 1.21 -5.32
CA ALA A 87 -13.50 2.16 -5.43
C ALA A 87 -13.55 2.98 -6.74
N ALA A 88 -13.84 2.33 -7.88
CA ALA A 88 -13.99 3.00 -9.16
C ALA A 88 -15.13 4.04 -9.13
N GLU A 89 -16.24 3.71 -8.48
CA GLU A 89 -17.41 4.58 -8.27
C GLU A 89 -17.14 5.70 -7.24
N GLY A 90 -16.03 5.66 -6.51
CA GLY A 90 -15.65 6.66 -5.50
C GLY A 90 -16.23 6.40 -4.12
N GLU A 91 -16.77 5.21 -3.90
CA GLU A 91 -17.26 4.75 -2.60
C GLU A 91 -16.11 4.18 -1.76
N SER A 92 -15.06 4.97 -1.51
CA SER A 92 -13.84 4.47 -0.85
C SER A 92 -14.08 3.87 0.54
N ALA A 93 -15.07 4.40 1.28
CA ALA A 93 -15.46 3.84 2.58
C ALA A 93 -16.03 2.41 2.44
N ARG A 94 -16.85 2.18 1.43
CA ARG A 94 -17.42 0.86 1.13
C ARG A 94 -16.35 -0.11 0.61
N ALA A 95 -15.46 0.36 -0.26
CA ALA A 95 -14.34 -0.44 -0.74
C ALA A 95 -13.46 -0.95 0.42
N ARG A 96 -13.17 -0.09 1.41
CA ARG A 96 -12.42 -0.49 2.63
C ARG A 96 -13.20 -1.48 3.49
N ALA A 97 -14.51 -1.29 3.66
CA ALA A 97 -15.34 -2.22 4.40
C ALA A 97 -15.30 -3.63 3.76
N LEU A 98 -15.44 -3.71 2.43
CA LEU A 98 -15.35 -4.98 1.70
C LEU A 98 -13.96 -5.63 1.81
N VAL A 99 -12.89 -4.83 1.79
CA VAL A 99 -11.53 -5.35 2.04
C VAL A 99 -11.38 -5.87 3.48
N ALA A 100 -11.97 -5.20 4.47
CA ALA A 100 -11.98 -5.69 5.85
C ALA A 100 -12.75 -7.01 5.98
N GLU A 101 -13.91 -7.11 5.35
CA GLU A 101 -14.70 -8.35 5.26
C GLU A 101 -13.88 -9.51 4.66
N MET A 102 -13.05 -9.27 3.64
CA MET A 102 -12.18 -10.31 3.09
C MET A 102 -11.18 -10.86 4.12
N TYR A 103 -10.59 -10.00 4.96
CA TYR A 103 -9.68 -10.44 6.02
C TYR A 103 -10.41 -11.23 7.10
N ASP A 104 -11.66 -10.88 7.40
CA ASP A 104 -12.48 -11.59 8.37
C ASP A 104 -12.93 -12.95 7.81
N ASP A 105 -13.45 -12.99 6.59
CA ASP A 105 -13.85 -14.23 5.89
C ASP A 105 -12.70 -15.23 5.78
N ALA A 106 -11.50 -14.75 5.43
CA ALA A 106 -10.33 -15.63 5.31
C ALA A 106 -9.86 -16.17 6.67
N ARG A 107 -10.01 -15.37 7.73
CA ARG A 107 -9.71 -15.79 9.11
C ARG A 107 -10.70 -16.83 9.59
N ASP A 108 -11.99 -16.58 9.37
CA ASP A 108 -13.08 -17.47 9.80
C ASP A 108 -13.05 -18.80 9.04
N ALA A 109 -12.67 -18.78 7.76
CA ALA A 109 -12.44 -19.97 6.97
C ALA A 109 -11.11 -20.68 7.28
N GLY A 110 -10.26 -20.10 8.13
CA GLY A 110 -8.97 -20.68 8.54
C GLY A 110 -7.98 -20.88 7.39
N LEU A 111 -7.98 -19.97 6.40
CA LEU A 111 -7.13 -20.08 5.22
C LEU A 111 -5.65 -19.87 5.57
N PRO A 112 -4.79 -20.89 5.52
CA PRO A 112 -3.42 -20.82 6.04
C PRO A 112 -2.52 -19.88 5.25
N TRP A 113 -2.83 -19.62 3.97
CA TRP A 113 -2.00 -18.79 3.10
C TRP A 113 -2.60 -17.41 2.83
N ALA A 114 -3.73 -17.08 3.46
CA ALA A 114 -4.38 -15.80 3.26
C ALA A 114 -3.52 -14.63 3.75
N PRO A 115 -3.57 -13.48 3.07
CA PRO A 115 -2.94 -12.26 3.55
C PRO A 115 -3.40 -11.90 4.96
N VAL A 116 -2.46 -11.53 5.82
CA VAL A 116 -2.76 -11.03 7.16
C VAL A 116 -2.74 -9.50 7.12
N SER A 117 -3.65 -8.87 7.86
CA SER A 117 -3.66 -7.41 8.01
C SER A 117 -2.34 -6.95 8.64
N SER A 118 -1.67 -6.00 7.98
CA SER A 118 -0.45 -5.38 8.51
C SER A 118 -0.80 -4.59 9.78
N GLY A 119 0.07 -4.63 10.79
CA GLY A 119 -0.07 -3.73 11.94
C GLY A 119 -0.05 -2.25 11.51
N PRO A 120 -0.65 -1.32 12.28
CA PRO A 120 -0.90 0.06 11.84
C PRO A 120 0.33 0.77 11.25
N ARG A 121 1.48 0.64 11.91
CA ARG A 121 2.73 1.26 11.45
C ARG A 121 3.24 0.69 10.12
N ALA A 122 3.03 -0.61 9.88
CA ALA A 122 3.42 -1.25 8.63
C ALA A 122 2.45 -0.88 7.52
N ALA A 123 1.14 -0.88 7.79
CA ALA A 123 0.11 -0.40 6.88
C ALA A 123 0.39 1.03 6.39
N ASP A 124 0.70 1.96 7.30
CA ASP A 124 1.05 3.34 6.91
C ASP A 124 2.31 3.41 6.05
N ARG A 125 3.31 2.56 6.31
CA ARG A 125 4.55 2.56 5.52
C ARG A 125 4.28 2.04 4.12
N GLU A 126 3.52 0.97 3.99
CA GLU A 126 3.18 0.34 2.72
C GLU A 126 2.27 1.26 1.89
N ALA A 127 1.30 1.93 2.51
CA ALA A 127 0.46 2.94 1.86
C ALA A 127 1.31 4.10 1.30
N ARG A 128 2.28 4.61 2.07
CA ARG A 128 3.22 5.62 1.56
C ARG A 128 4.06 5.12 0.38
N ASP A 129 4.47 3.85 0.42
CA ASP A 129 5.28 3.28 -0.66
C ASP A 129 4.49 3.17 -1.96
N TYR A 130 3.21 2.85 -1.88
CA TYR A 130 2.29 2.91 -3.02
C TYR A 130 1.99 4.35 -3.47
N ALA A 131 1.75 5.26 -2.52
CA ALA A 131 1.41 6.65 -2.83
C ALA A 131 2.56 7.41 -3.49
N LYS A 132 3.83 7.05 -3.24
CA LYS A 132 5.00 7.82 -3.69
C LYS A 132 5.01 8.09 -5.20
N ASP A 133 4.54 7.14 -6.01
CA ASP A 133 4.59 7.26 -7.47
C ASP A 133 3.47 8.15 -8.01
N GLU A 134 2.31 8.17 -7.36
CA GLU A 134 1.23 9.13 -7.62
C GLU A 134 1.61 10.53 -7.14
N LEU A 135 2.22 10.64 -5.95
CA LEU A 135 2.73 11.91 -5.41
C LEU A 135 3.82 12.53 -6.30
N ARG A 136 4.63 11.71 -6.97
CA ARG A 136 5.60 12.17 -7.98
C ARG A 136 4.95 12.81 -9.21
N GLN A 137 3.70 12.48 -9.51
CA GLN A 137 3.00 13.06 -10.65
C GLN A 137 2.33 14.40 -10.29
N VAL A 138 1.88 14.57 -9.04
CA VAL A 138 1.11 15.76 -8.62
C VAL A 138 1.91 16.83 -7.88
N LEU A 139 2.98 16.47 -7.16
CA LEU A 139 3.82 17.43 -6.45
C LEU A 139 4.95 17.93 -7.35
N SER A 140 5.37 19.19 -7.19
CA SER A 140 6.56 19.69 -7.88
C SER A 140 7.84 19.02 -7.35
N VAL A 141 8.88 18.93 -8.19
CA VAL A 141 10.19 18.36 -7.79
C VAL A 141 10.72 19.04 -6.54
N ALA A 142 10.73 20.38 -6.51
CA ALA A 142 11.23 21.16 -5.38
C ALA A 142 10.47 20.89 -4.08
N LEU A 143 9.14 20.78 -4.14
CA LEU A 143 8.34 20.47 -2.95
C LEU A 143 8.65 19.07 -2.43
N ARG A 144 8.89 18.09 -3.32
CA ARG A 144 9.27 16.73 -2.91
C ARG A 144 10.64 16.69 -2.26
N GLU A 145 11.62 17.38 -2.83
CA GLU A 145 12.96 17.47 -2.24
C GLU A 145 12.93 18.10 -0.83
N ASP A 146 12.10 19.13 -0.66
CA ASP A 146 11.87 19.76 0.64
C ASP A 146 11.20 18.81 1.64
N LEU A 147 10.15 18.09 1.23
CA LEU A 147 9.45 17.12 2.08
C LEU A 147 10.36 15.94 2.44
N ASP A 148 11.13 15.42 1.49
CA ASP A 148 12.08 14.33 1.69
C ASP A 148 13.18 14.74 2.66
N SER A 149 13.69 15.97 2.53
CA SER A 149 14.67 16.53 3.46
C SER A 149 14.10 16.56 4.89
N VAL A 150 12.89 17.09 5.08
CA VAL A 150 12.22 17.11 6.39
C VAL A 150 12.00 15.68 6.93
N ALA A 151 11.58 14.75 6.08
CA ALA A 151 11.39 13.35 6.45
C ALA A 151 12.68 12.66 6.93
N ILE A 152 13.81 12.96 6.27
CA ILE A 152 15.14 12.46 6.66
C ILE A 152 15.53 13.01 8.03
N TYR A 153 15.46 14.34 8.23
CA TYR A 153 15.81 14.96 9.51
C TYR A 153 14.92 14.45 10.64
N LEU A 154 13.61 14.32 10.41
CA LEU A 154 12.68 13.77 11.39
C LEU A 154 13.06 12.33 11.79
N ARG A 155 13.38 11.48 10.81
CA ARG A 155 13.79 10.09 11.06
C ARG A 155 15.07 10.03 11.89
N VAL A 156 16.06 10.85 11.56
CA VAL A 156 17.34 10.92 12.27
C VAL A 156 17.12 11.41 13.71
N THR A 157 16.42 12.52 13.89
CA THR A 157 16.16 13.12 15.22
C THR A 157 15.35 12.17 16.10
N ARG A 158 14.29 11.55 15.57
CA ARG A 158 13.50 10.53 16.29
C ARG A 158 14.35 9.33 16.70
N ARG A 159 15.25 8.85 15.83
CA ARG A 159 16.15 7.73 16.15
C ARG A 159 17.11 8.09 17.29
N ARG A 160 17.68 9.30 17.25
CA ARG A 160 18.57 9.81 18.31
C ARG A 160 17.85 9.88 19.65
N LEU A 161 16.68 10.51 19.68
CA LEU A 161 15.83 10.60 20.86
C LEU A 161 15.39 9.22 21.39
N GLY A 162 15.07 8.29 20.49
CA GLY A 162 14.73 6.92 20.86
C GLY A 162 15.88 6.12 21.49
N ALA A 163 17.13 6.49 21.19
CA ALA A 163 18.32 5.87 21.77
C ALA A 163 18.76 6.53 23.09
N ALA A 164 18.19 7.68 23.46
CA ALA A 164 18.52 8.36 24.70
C ALA A 164 17.99 7.58 25.92
N SER A 165 18.89 7.27 26.85
CA SER A 165 18.53 6.78 28.18
C SER A 165 18.10 7.95 29.08
N GLY A 166 17.28 7.66 30.09
CA GLY A 166 16.89 8.67 31.09
C GLY A 166 15.77 9.63 30.68
N LEU A 167 15.15 9.47 29.50
CA LEU A 167 13.93 10.22 29.16
C LEU A 167 12.75 9.76 30.02
N ASP A 168 12.11 10.71 30.68
CA ASP A 168 10.87 10.49 31.42
C ASP A 168 9.69 10.13 30.49
N ALA A 169 8.60 9.65 31.10
CA ALA A 169 7.42 9.20 30.35
C ALA A 169 6.76 10.33 29.55
N ALA A 170 6.67 11.54 30.13
CA ALA A 170 6.04 12.69 29.49
C ALA A 170 6.81 13.12 28.22
N THR A 171 8.13 13.15 28.30
CA THR A 171 9.00 13.46 27.16
C THR A 171 8.89 12.40 26.07
N ARG A 172 8.79 11.12 26.45
CA ARG A 172 8.56 10.04 25.47
C ARG A 172 7.22 10.18 24.76
N GLU A 173 6.18 10.57 25.47
CA GLU A 173 4.86 10.83 24.90
C GLU A 173 4.89 12.05 23.96
N ASP A 174 5.53 13.15 24.37
CA ASP A 174 5.74 14.34 23.53
C ASP A 174 6.45 13.99 22.22
N ILE A 175 7.51 13.16 22.28
CA ILE A 175 8.24 12.69 21.11
C ILE A 175 7.32 11.93 20.16
N LEU A 176 6.48 11.03 20.69
CA LEU A 176 5.53 10.26 19.90
C LEU A 176 4.49 11.18 19.24
N TYR A 177 3.92 12.11 20.00
CA TYR A 177 2.91 13.05 19.53
C TYR A 177 3.44 13.97 18.43
N VAL A 178 4.59 14.61 18.64
CA VAL A 178 5.22 15.50 17.65
C VAL A 178 5.61 14.72 16.41
N SER A 179 6.20 13.53 16.57
CA SER A 179 6.55 12.66 15.43
C SER A 179 5.33 12.25 14.62
N ALA A 180 4.19 11.95 15.26
CA ALA A 180 2.96 11.59 14.60
C ALA A 180 2.38 12.77 13.80
N ARG A 181 2.33 13.97 14.39
CA ARG A 181 1.88 15.18 13.70
C ARG A 181 2.74 15.55 12.50
N ALA A 182 4.05 15.46 12.66
CA ALA A 182 4.97 15.73 11.56
C ALA A 182 4.82 14.69 10.44
N GLY A 183 4.68 13.41 10.78
CA GLY A 183 4.38 12.34 9.83
C GLY A 183 3.09 12.61 9.05
N MET A 184 2.01 12.96 9.73
CA MET A 184 0.75 13.35 9.10
C MET A 184 0.92 14.57 8.18
N ALA A 185 1.69 15.58 8.58
CA ALA A 185 1.96 16.74 7.73
C ALA A 185 2.73 16.37 6.46
N LEU A 186 3.70 15.44 6.55
CA LEU A 186 4.39 14.88 5.38
C LEU A 186 3.43 14.11 4.48
N ASP A 187 2.56 13.28 5.07
CA ASP A 187 1.56 12.48 4.36
C ASP A 187 0.52 13.33 3.64
N LEU A 188 0.31 14.57 4.09
CA LEU A 188 -0.57 15.56 3.46
C LEU A 188 0.17 16.53 2.54
N GLY A 189 1.49 16.39 2.36
CA GLY A 189 2.31 17.32 1.59
C GLY A 189 2.38 18.73 2.19
N HIS A 190 2.03 18.91 3.46
CA HIS A 190 1.94 20.20 4.14
C HIS A 190 3.30 20.62 4.72
N LEU A 191 4.21 21.06 3.85
CA LEU A 191 5.60 21.41 4.21
C LEU A 191 5.75 22.36 5.41
N PRO A 192 5.00 23.49 5.54
CA PRO A 192 5.17 24.38 6.69
C PRO A 192 4.86 23.72 8.04
N ALA A 193 3.84 22.85 8.08
CA ALA A 193 3.48 22.11 9.28
C ALA A 193 4.54 21.05 9.60
N ALA A 194 5.04 20.34 8.58
CA ALA A 194 6.10 19.36 8.76
C ALA A 194 7.39 20.00 9.32
N ARG A 195 7.81 21.16 8.78
CA ARG A 195 8.95 21.94 9.30
C ARG A 195 8.74 22.39 10.74
N ARG A 196 7.57 22.96 11.05
CA ARG A 196 7.24 23.39 12.42
C ARG A 196 7.33 22.25 13.43
N GLU A 197 6.81 21.07 13.10
CA GLU A 197 6.87 19.93 14.00
C GLU A 197 8.30 19.34 14.09
N LEU A 198 9.10 19.39 13.01
CA LEU A 198 10.52 19.07 13.07
C LEU A 198 11.28 20.01 14.02
N GLU A 199 11.08 21.32 13.92
CA GLU A 199 11.70 22.32 14.82
C GLU A 199 11.33 22.06 16.29
N ARG A 200 10.07 21.67 16.56
CA ARG A 200 9.63 21.25 17.90
C ARG A 200 10.37 20.01 18.39
N LEU A 201 10.55 19.02 17.53
CA LEU A 201 11.27 17.79 17.85
C LEU A 201 12.76 18.04 18.10
N GLU A 202 13.38 18.91 17.30
CA GLU A 202 14.75 19.39 17.51
C GLU A 202 14.86 20.15 18.84
N GLY A 203 13.88 20.99 19.18
CA GLY A 203 13.77 21.62 20.49
C GLY A 203 13.77 20.63 21.66
N ILE A 204 13.07 19.50 21.52
CA ILE A 204 13.13 18.40 22.50
C ILE A 204 14.55 17.81 22.53
N ALA A 205 15.16 17.54 21.37
CA ALA A 205 16.51 16.98 21.29
C ALA A 205 17.57 17.85 21.99
N ARG A 206 17.51 19.18 21.87
CA ARG A 206 18.45 20.06 22.59
C ARG A 206 18.25 20.01 24.10
N ARG A 207 16.99 20.08 24.56
CA ARG A 207 16.67 19.99 25.99
C ARG A 207 17.16 18.68 26.60
N CYS A 208 17.14 17.60 25.82
CA CYS A 208 17.62 16.28 26.23
C CYS A 208 19.13 16.07 25.99
N GLY A 209 19.87 17.06 25.46
CA GLY A 209 21.31 16.95 25.19
C GLY A 209 21.68 15.93 24.11
N VAL A 210 20.77 15.66 23.16
CA VAL A 210 20.94 14.64 22.11
C VAL A 210 21.35 15.27 20.76
N GLU A 211 21.81 16.52 20.77
CA GLU A 211 22.25 17.23 19.56
C GLU A 211 23.60 16.74 19.03
N ARG A 212 23.70 16.73 17.69
CA ARG A 212 24.93 16.72 16.90
C ARG A 212 24.65 17.46 15.60
#